data_AF-A0A523IZ20-F1
#
_entry.id   AF-A0A523IZ20-F1
#
_cell.length_a   1.000
_cell.length_b   1.000
_cell.length_c   1.000
_cell.angle_alpha   90.00
_cell.angle_beta   90.00
_cell.angle_gamma   90.00
#
_symmetry.space_group_name_H-M   'P 1'
#
loop_
_entity.id
_entity.type
_entity.pdbx_description
1 polymer ?
#
loop_
_entity_poly.entity_id
_entity_poly.type
_entity_poly.pdbx_seq_one_letter_code
_entity_poly.pdbx_strand_id
1 'polypeptide(L)'
;MNSNIIKPTLVILVALLLLPYLSQAQDHGISGVWYNGNTQTHINARFGNTVRLDNGEGSTATGFFTNPWTIRVLQWNVTGDIRQSGNKIVWSNGTTWTRFPDQKTHISGKWYHDGKPTSIDVYDDGWRF
;
A
#
# COMPACT_ATOMS: atom_id res chain seq x y z
N MET A 1 52.67 34.49 -24.43
CA MET A 1 51.20 34.55 -24.50
C MET A 1 50.70 33.31 -25.22
N ASN A 2 49.56 32.76 -24.77
CA ASN A 2 48.87 31.53 -25.22
C ASN A 2 49.35 30.26 -24.51
N SER A 3 48.52 29.42 -23.89
CA SER A 3 47.17 29.54 -23.29
C SER A 3 46.95 28.16 -22.67
N ASN A 4 46.91 28.05 -21.34
CA ASN A 4 46.59 26.81 -20.65
C ASN A 4 45.09 26.52 -20.82
N ILE A 5 44.74 25.65 -21.77
CA ILE A 5 43.39 25.12 -21.89
C ILE A 5 43.24 24.07 -20.78
N ILE A 6 42.57 24.47 -19.70
CA ILE A 6 42.09 23.55 -18.67
C ILE A 6 41.06 22.64 -19.35
N LYS A 7 41.37 21.33 -19.44
CA LYS A 7 40.42 20.31 -19.89
C LYS A 7 39.23 20.33 -18.91
N PRO A 8 37.96 20.43 -19.36
CA PRO A 8 36.84 20.35 -18.45
C PRO A 8 36.79 18.94 -17.88
N THR A 9 37.05 18.85 -16.59
CA THR A 9 36.87 17.66 -15.76
C THR A 9 35.47 17.10 -15.99
N LEU A 10 35.39 15.79 -16.23
CA LEU A 10 34.17 15.00 -16.29
C LEU A 10 33.36 15.16 -14.99
N VAL A 11 32.40 16.10 -14.96
CA VAL A 11 31.39 16.20 -13.90
C VAL A 11 30.03 15.81 -14.48
N ILE A 12 29.92 14.58 -15.00
CA ILE A 12 28.63 13.99 -15.39
C ILE A 12 28.58 12.52 -14.95
N LEU A 13 28.96 12.23 -13.70
CA LEU A 13 28.74 10.88 -13.13
C LEU A 13 28.10 10.87 -11.74
N VAL A 14 27.99 12.02 -11.06
CA VAL A 14 27.39 12.07 -9.71
C VAL A 14 25.88 12.34 -9.75
N ALA A 15 25.36 12.99 -10.79
CA ALA A 15 23.93 13.29 -10.89
C ALA A 15 23.02 12.05 -11.10
N LEU A 16 23.59 10.92 -11.56
CA LEU A 16 22.86 9.65 -11.69
C LEU A 16 22.83 8.81 -10.40
N LEU A 17 23.64 9.18 -9.39
CA LEU A 17 23.61 8.55 -8.05
C LEU A 17 22.68 9.28 -7.07
N LEU A 18 22.07 10.39 -7.51
CA LEU A 18 21.04 11.15 -6.80
C LEU A 18 19.69 11.11 -7.54
N LEU A 19 19.47 10.08 -8.37
CA LEU A 19 18.10 9.66 -8.65
C LEU A 19 17.52 9.33 -7.28
N PRO A 20 16.47 10.03 -6.82
CA PRO A 20 16.00 9.91 -5.46
C PRO A 20 15.83 8.43 -5.20
N TYR A 21 16.34 7.97 -4.05
CA TYR A 21 15.80 6.76 -3.44
C TYR A 21 14.29 6.94 -3.55
N LEU A 22 13.68 6.27 -4.52
CA LEU A 22 12.24 6.19 -4.59
C LEU A 22 11.95 5.55 -3.25
N SER A 23 11.52 6.37 -2.29
CA SER A 23 11.07 5.91 -1.01
C SER A 23 9.91 5.01 -1.36
N GLN A 24 10.24 3.72 -1.56
CA GLN A 24 9.26 2.71 -1.81
C GLN A 24 8.27 2.90 -0.68
N ALA A 25 6.99 2.93 -1.05
CA ALA A 25 5.94 2.86 -0.07
C ALA A 25 6.40 1.87 1.00
N GLN A 26 6.55 2.30 2.25
CA GLN A 26 6.78 1.35 3.32
C GLN A 26 5.42 0.70 3.52
N ASP A 27 5.07 -0.16 2.57
CA ASP A 27 3.87 -0.95 2.61
C ASP A 27 4.14 -1.95 3.72
N HIS A 28 3.62 -1.64 4.91
CA HIS A 28 3.70 -2.49 6.09
C HIS A 28 2.84 -3.77 5.92
N GLY A 29 2.80 -4.31 4.69
CA GLY A 29 1.96 -5.42 4.27
C GLY A 29 0.47 -5.09 4.33
N ILE A 30 0.07 -3.81 4.18
CA ILE A 30 -1.33 -3.40 4.35
C ILE A 30 -2.07 -3.17 3.03
N SER A 31 -1.37 -3.04 1.90
CA SER A 31 -2.05 -2.92 0.62
C SER A 31 -2.92 -4.14 0.30
N GLY A 32 -3.89 -3.94 -0.58
CA GLY A 32 -4.76 -4.97 -1.14
C GLY A 32 -6.20 -4.87 -0.65
N VAL A 33 -6.90 -5.98 -0.80
CA VAL A 33 -8.31 -6.13 -0.45
C VAL A 33 -8.48 -6.15 1.08
N TRP A 34 -9.51 -5.45 1.54
CA TRP A 34 -9.99 -5.40 2.90
C TRP A 34 -11.52 -5.52 2.90
N TYR A 35 -12.11 -5.77 4.06
CA TYR A 35 -13.56 -5.82 4.24
C TYR A 35 -13.97 -4.99 5.43
N ASN A 36 -14.89 -4.06 5.24
CA ASN A 36 -15.61 -3.38 6.31
C ASN A 36 -16.94 -4.12 6.54
N GLY A 37 -16.95 -5.05 7.49
CA GLY A 37 -18.03 -6.04 7.58
C GLY A 37 -18.05 -6.93 6.34
N ASN A 38 -19.14 -6.91 5.57
CA ASN A 38 -19.26 -7.65 4.31
C ASN A 38 -18.92 -6.82 3.06
N THR A 39 -18.69 -5.52 3.23
CA THR A 39 -18.39 -4.63 2.11
C THR A 39 -16.91 -4.73 1.75
N GLN A 40 -16.62 -5.20 0.53
CA GLN A 40 -15.26 -5.20 0.02
C GLN A 40 -14.74 -3.78 -0.15
N THR A 41 -13.53 -3.54 0.30
CA THR A 41 -12.81 -2.28 0.20
C THR A 41 -11.33 -2.51 -0.13
N HIS A 42 -10.58 -1.44 -0.35
CA HIS A 42 -9.18 -1.49 -0.77
C HIS A 42 -8.32 -0.47 -0.05
N ILE A 43 -7.12 -0.90 0.34
CA ILE A 43 -6.04 -0.01 0.76
C ILE A 43 -4.92 -0.12 -0.26
N ASN A 44 -4.39 1.00 -0.71
CA ASN A 44 -3.27 1.03 -1.63
C ASN A 44 -2.16 1.87 -1.03
N ALA A 45 -0.99 1.27 -0.77
CA ALA A 45 0.17 2.02 -0.34
C ALA A 45 0.58 3.04 -1.41
N ARG A 46 1.15 4.15 -0.94
CA ARG A 46 1.63 5.29 -1.72
C ARG A 46 3.05 5.63 -1.23
N PHE A 47 3.67 6.64 -1.80
CA PHE A 47 5.04 7.01 -1.46
C PHE A 47 5.23 7.31 0.04
N GLY A 48 6.36 6.88 0.59
CA GLY A 48 6.69 7.10 2.01
C GLY A 48 5.77 6.34 2.96
N ASN A 49 5.20 7.05 3.93
CA ASN A 49 4.33 6.50 4.98
C ASN A 49 2.83 6.68 4.69
N THR A 50 2.45 6.94 3.43
CA THR A 50 1.07 7.26 3.07
C THR A 50 0.35 6.08 2.41
N VAL A 51 -0.97 6.03 2.60
CA VAL A 51 -1.86 5.05 1.98
C VAL A 51 -3.09 5.75 1.43
N ARG A 52 -3.66 5.26 0.33
CA ARG A 52 -5.01 5.62 -0.13
C ARG A 52 -5.98 4.53 0.33
N LEU A 53 -7.03 4.92 1.02
CA LEU A 53 -8.11 4.04 1.43
C LEU A 53 -9.35 4.34 0.58
N ASP A 54 -9.97 3.30 0.05
CA ASP A 54 -11.37 3.28 -0.34
C ASP A 54 -12.18 2.79 0.87
N ASN A 55 -13.46 3.13 1.00
CA ASN A 55 -14.33 2.56 2.04
C ASN A 55 -15.35 1.54 1.50
N GLY A 56 -15.37 1.30 0.20
CA GLY A 56 -16.32 0.43 -0.48
C GLY A 56 -17.69 1.07 -0.75
N GLU A 57 -17.87 2.35 -0.38
CA GLU A 57 -19.10 3.13 -0.57
C GLU A 57 -18.88 4.34 -1.50
N GLY A 58 -17.75 4.35 -2.22
CA GLY A 58 -17.37 5.43 -3.13
C GLY A 58 -16.63 6.59 -2.47
N SER A 59 -16.32 6.52 -1.17
CA SER A 59 -15.50 7.51 -0.48
C SER A 59 -14.04 7.06 -0.43
N THR A 60 -13.13 7.99 -0.69
CA THR A 60 -11.68 7.73 -0.59
C THR A 60 -10.98 8.76 0.28
N ALA A 61 -9.93 8.35 0.97
CA ALA A 61 -9.10 9.23 1.79
C ALA A 61 -7.63 8.83 1.77
N THR A 62 -6.78 9.77 2.16
CA THR A 62 -5.36 9.53 2.40
C THR A 62 -5.14 9.30 3.90
N GLY A 63 -4.56 8.15 4.22
CA GLY A 63 -4.04 7.84 5.54
C GLY A 63 -2.53 7.98 5.58
N PHE A 64 -1.98 8.11 6.78
CA PHE A 64 -0.54 8.01 7.01
C PHE A 64 -0.23 7.16 8.24
N PHE A 65 0.84 6.38 8.15
CA PHE A 65 1.37 5.64 9.27
C PHE A 65 2.04 6.60 10.25
N THR A 66 1.61 6.55 11.51
CA THR A 66 2.28 7.24 12.64
C THR A 66 3.34 6.34 13.28
N ASN A 67 3.17 5.03 13.12
CA ASN A 67 4.13 3.96 13.35
C ASN A 67 3.68 2.75 12.50
N PRO A 68 4.44 1.65 12.42
CA PRO A 68 4.10 0.48 11.58
C PRO A 68 2.72 -0.15 11.85
N TRP A 69 2.13 0.10 13.02
CA TRP A 69 0.91 -0.53 13.50
C TRP A 69 -0.26 0.46 13.67
N THR A 70 -0.10 1.73 13.29
CA THR A 70 -1.14 2.75 13.49
C THR A 70 -1.25 3.69 12.30
N ILE A 71 -2.43 3.75 11.69
CA ILE A 71 -2.76 4.65 10.58
C ILE A 71 -3.68 5.77 11.06
N ARG A 72 -3.40 7.01 10.68
CA ARG A 72 -4.31 8.15 10.90
C ARG A 72 -4.88 8.62 9.56
N VAL A 73 -6.20 8.79 9.50
CA VAL A 73 -6.94 9.26 8.33
C VAL A 73 -7.68 10.56 8.69
N LEU A 74 -7.06 11.70 8.42
CA LEU A 74 -7.56 13.01 8.87
C LEU A 74 -8.91 13.36 8.25
N GLN A 75 -9.11 13.06 6.97
CA GLN A 75 -10.35 13.38 6.23
C GLN A 75 -11.58 12.67 6.81
N TRP A 76 -11.38 11.50 7.44
CA TRP A 76 -12.44 10.75 8.11
C TRP A 76 -12.42 10.93 9.63
N ASN A 77 -11.45 11.67 10.17
CA ASN A 77 -11.21 11.83 11.59
C ASN A 77 -11.14 10.49 12.36
N VAL A 78 -10.41 9.51 11.81
CA VAL A 78 -10.22 8.19 12.43
C VAL A 78 -8.75 7.79 12.54
N THR A 79 -8.48 6.97 13.54
CA THR A 79 -7.21 6.25 13.72
C THR A 79 -7.49 4.75 13.66
N GLY A 80 -6.67 4.01 12.91
CA GLY A 80 -6.76 2.56 12.78
C GLY A 80 -5.59 1.88 13.47
N ASP A 81 -5.89 0.98 14.41
CA ASP A 81 -4.93 0.09 15.04
C ASP A 81 -4.82 -1.21 14.24
N ILE A 82 -3.64 -1.47 13.68
CA ILE A 82 -3.33 -2.68 12.94
C ILE A 82 -3.00 -3.80 13.93
N ARG A 83 -3.71 -4.92 13.82
CA ARG A 83 -3.63 -6.06 14.73
C ARG A 83 -3.49 -7.36 13.93
N GLN A 84 -3.26 -8.46 14.65
CA GLN A 84 -3.21 -9.81 14.07
C GLN A 84 -2.25 -9.90 12.87
N SER A 85 -1.05 -9.34 13.04
CA SER A 85 0.01 -9.34 12.03
C SER A 85 -0.42 -8.73 10.68
N GLY A 86 -1.27 -7.69 10.71
CA GLY A 86 -1.70 -6.99 9.49
C GLY A 86 -2.97 -7.53 8.85
N ASN A 87 -3.72 -8.40 9.53
CA ASN A 87 -4.96 -8.99 9.00
C ASN A 87 -6.24 -8.32 9.54
N LYS A 88 -6.10 -7.42 10.51
CA LYS A 88 -7.22 -6.70 11.13
C LYS A 88 -6.84 -5.26 11.43
N ILE A 89 -7.73 -4.32 11.14
CA ILE A 89 -7.64 -2.93 11.55
C ILE A 89 -8.84 -2.61 12.41
N VAL A 90 -8.62 -2.13 13.62
CA VAL A 90 -9.68 -1.63 14.51
C VAL A 90 -9.66 -0.10 14.42
N TRP A 91 -10.73 0.50 13.91
CA TRP A 91 -10.84 1.94 13.75
C TRP A 91 -11.45 2.60 14.99
N SER A 92 -11.04 3.83 15.27
CA SER A 92 -11.50 4.62 16.41
C SER A 92 -13.00 4.98 16.37
N ASN A 93 -13.64 4.89 15.20
CA ASN A 93 -15.09 5.04 15.07
C ASN A 93 -15.88 3.74 15.35
N GLY A 94 -15.20 2.68 15.83
CA GLY A 94 -15.79 1.39 16.15
C GLY A 94 -15.87 0.40 14.99
N THR A 95 -15.62 0.84 13.75
CA THR A 95 -15.58 -0.09 12.61
C THR A 95 -14.33 -0.98 12.65
N THR A 96 -14.42 -2.16 12.07
CA THR A 96 -13.31 -3.11 11.97
C THR A 96 -13.15 -3.52 10.53
N TRP A 97 -11.93 -3.40 10.01
CA TRP A 97 -11.61 -3.92 8.69
C TRP A 97 -10.81 -5.21 8.82
N THR A 98 -11.13 -6.22 8.01
CA THR A 98 -10.45 -7.53 8.02
C THR A 98 -10.04 -7.94 6.62
N ARG A 99 -8.94 -8.68 6.49
CA ARG A 99 -8.62 -9.38 5.23
C ARG A 99 -9.48 -10.62 5.02
N PHE A 100 -9.91 -11.24 6.12
CA PHE A 100 -10.69 -12.46 6.16
C PHE A 100 -12.03 -12.16 6.84
N PRO A 101 -13.07 -11.75 6.11
CA PRO A 101 -14.41 -11.73 6.68
C PRO A 101 -14.78 -13.17 7.04
N ASP A 102 -15.30 -13.40 8.25
CA ASP A 102 -15.47 -14.73 8.83
C ASP A 102 -16.04 -15.77 7.84
N GLN A 103 -15.45 -16.98 7.84
CA GLN A 103 -15.86 -18.19 7.09
C GLN A 103 -15.64 -18.22 5.56
N LYS A 104 -15.07 -17.19 4.91
CA LYS A 104 -14.70 -17.30 3.47
C LYS A 104 -13.24 -17.71 3.29
N THR A 105 -12.99 -18.76 2.51
CA THR A 105 -11.64 -19.13 2.04
C THR A 105 -11.08 -17.96 1.24
N HIS A 106 -9.98 -17.37 1.70
CA HIS A 106 -9.41 -16.18 1.08
C HIS A 106 -8.02 -16.51 0.51
N ILE A 107 -7.87 -16.36 -0.81
CA ILE A 107 -6.63 -16.61 -1.52
C ILE A 107 -5.95 -15.29 -1.90
N SER A 108 -5.14 -14.75 -0.99
CA SER A 108 -4.37 -13.52 -1.19
C SER A 108 -2.90 -13.79 -1.54
N GLY A 109 -2.26 -12.89 -2.29
CA GLY A 109 -0.84 -12.99 -2.64
C GLY A 109 -0.58 -12.62 -4.10
N LYS A 110 0.70 -12.69 -4.52
CA LYS A 110 1.08 -12.50 -5.91
C LYS A 110 0.98 -13.83 -6.64
N TRP A 111 0.08 -13.91 -7.62
CA TRP A 111 -0.16 -15.13 -8.39
C TRP A 111 0.68 -15.15 -9.65
N TYR A 112 1.03 -16.35 -10.10
CA TYR A 112 1.79 -16.57 -11.33
C TYR A 112 1.14 -17.66 -12.18
N HIS A 113 0.96 -17.40 -13.47
CA HIS A 113 0.69 -18.42 -14.49
C HIS A 113 1.93 -18.55 -15.37
N ASP A 114 2.50 -19.76 -15.50
CA ASP A 114 3.71 -20.01 -16.31
C ASP A 114 4.88 -19.06 -15.99
N GLY A 115 5.07 -18.77 -14.70
CA GLY A 115 6.11 -17.85 -14.21
C GLY A 115 5.84 -16.36 -14.49
N LYS A 116 4.70 -16.00 -15.07
CA LYS A 116 4.27 -14.62 -15.30
C LYS A 116 3.27 -14.16 -14.25
N PRO A 117 3.40 -12.96 -13.68
CA PRO A 117 2.41 -12.42 -12.75
C PRO A 117 1.01 -12.42 -13.36
N THR A 118 0.03 -12.88 -12.58
CA THR A 118 -1.39 -12.93 -12.95
C THR A 118 -2.28 -12.52 -11.77
N SER A 119 -3.58 -12.39 -12.01
CA SER A 119 -4.62 -12.26 -10.99
C SER A 119 -5.58 -13.45 -11.05
N ILE A 120 -6.12 -13.83 -9.90
CA ILE A 120 -7.32 -14.66 -9.80
C ILE A 120 -8.44 -13.73 -9.35
N ASP A 121 -9.57 -13.76 -10.07
CA ASP A 121 -10.80 -13.13 -9.63
C ASP A 121 -11.59 -14.14 -8.82
N VAL A 122 -11.70 -13.90 -7.51
CA VAL A 122 -12.50 -14.73 -6.61
C VAL A 122 -13.90 -14.11 -6.55
N TYR A 123 -14.89 -14.83 -7.05
CA TYR A 123 -16.30 -14.44 -6.89
C TYR A 123 -16.73 -14.58 -5.43
N ASP A 124 -17.79 -13.86 -5.04
CA ASP A 124 -18.26 -13.74 -3.65
C ASP A 124 -18.53 -15.08 -2.96
N ASP A 125 -18.73 -16.18 -3.70
CA ASP A 125 -18.97 -17.51 -3.16
C ASP A 125 -17.70 -18.26 -2.77
N GLY A 126 -16.51 -17.85 -3.21
CA GLY A 126 -15.24 -18.52 -2.89
C GLY A 126 -15.11 -19.94 -3.48
N TRP A 127 -16.01 -20.34 -4.39
CA TRP A 127 -16.07 -21.70 -4.95
C TRP A 127 -16.04 -21.73 -6.48
N ARG A 128 -16.04 -20.56 -7.14
CA ARG A 128 -15.92 -20.44 -8.59
C ARG A 128 -14.59 -19.78 -8.97
N PHE A 129 -13.88 -20.44 -9.86
CA PHE A 129 -12.59 -20.04 -10.45
C PHE A 129 -12.72 -19.92 -11.96
#